data_AF-A0A928RZM8-F1
#
_entry.id   AF-A0A928RZM8-F1
#
_cell.length_a   1.000
_cell.length_b   1.000
_cell.length_c   1.000
_cell.angle_alpha   90.00
_cell.angle_beta   90.00
_cell.angle_gamma   90.00
#
_symmetry.space_group_name_H-M   'P 1'
#
loop_
_entity.id
_entity.type
_entity.pdbx_description
1 polymer ?
#
loop_
_entity_poly.entity_id
_entity_poly.type
_entity_poly.pdbx_seq_one_letter_code
_entity_poly.pdbx_strand_id
1 'polypeptide(L)'
;MRFRENWIIADDAASFFFNDRANWSSLTEVRLNDSNGKSAGNIDVVLAAYDDNGKIYDFGSLEIQAVYISGNVREPFEYYMKDQKGRASMDWTREPNYPRPDYLSSSRKRLAPQLLFKGGILRSWKKKMVVALSKSFFATLPKLKQAPKSKADIAWLVYDLEMVREKGEKIGRYSLKKVDECFTEFEPALLSITTPMPGKVADFIKLLQEKLDEQLETPPINQTIERPF
;
A
#
# COMPACT_ATOMS: atom_id res chain seq x y z
N MET A 1 -15.13 -0.56 -5.32
CA MET A 1 -13.68 -0.41 -5.05
C MET A 1 -12.98 -0.05 -6.35
N ARG A 2 -12.10 0.94 -6.36
CA ARG A 2 -11.51 1.47 -7.59
C ARG A 2 -10.54 0.51 -8.29
N PHE A 3 -9.70 -0.20 -7.53
CA PHE A 3 -8.78 -1.21 -8.06
C PHE A 3 -9.46 -2.47 -8.64
N ARG A 4 -10.79 -2.60 -8.52
CA ARG A 4 -11.55 -3.69 -9.17
C ARG A 4 -12.14 -3.28 -10.52
N GLU A 5 -11.82 -2.08 -11.02
CA GLU A 5 -12.31 -1.60 -12.32
C GLU A 5 -11.87 -2.55 -13.43
N ASN A 6 -12.86 -3.20 -14.06
CA ASN A 6 -12.69 -4.14 -15.17
C ASN A 6 -11.69 -5.29 -14.91
N TRP A 7 -11.36 -5.58 -13.65
CA TRP A 7 -10.34 -6.57 -13.30
C TRP A 7 -8.96 -6.36 -13.95
N ILE A 8 -8.66 -5.14 -14.43
CA ILE A 8 -7.41 -4.82 -15.14
C ILE A 8 -6.16 -5.22 -14.35
N ILE A 9 -6.22 -5.08 -13.01
CA ILE A 9 -5.12 -5.44 -12.12
C ILE A 9 -4.83 -6.94 -12.09
N ALA A 10 -5.84 -7.78 -12.34
CA ALA A 10 -5.68 -9.23 -12.40
C ALA A 10 -5.03 -9.61 -13.72
N ASP A 11 -5.48 -9.04 -14.85
CA ASP A 11 -4.87 -9.29 -16.15
C ASP A 11 -3.39 -8.85 -16.18
N ASP A 12 -3.10 -7.65 -15.67
CA ASP A 12 -1.72 -7.16 -15.56
C ASP A 12 -0.87 -8.07 -14.65
N ALA A 13 -1.42 -8.54 -13.53
CA ALA A 13 -0.74 -9.46 -12.62
C ALA A 13 -0.49 -10.84 -13.26
N ALA A 14 -1.46 -11.37 -14.02
CA ALA A 14 -1.33 -12.65 -14.71
C ALA A 14 -0.14 -12.65 -15.67
N SER A 15 0.09 -11.54 -16.39
CA SER A 15 1.22 -11.37 -17.30
C SER A 15 2.60 -11.41 -16.62
N PHE A 16 2.65 -11.26 -15.29
CA PHE A 16 3.87 -11.41 -14.50
C PHE A 16 4.06 -12.83 -13.97
N PHE A 17 2.96 -13.52 -13.68
CA PHE A 17 2.99 -14.88 -13.11
C PHE A 17 3.15 -15.95 -14.18
N PHE A 18 2.39 -15.86 -15.27
CA PHE A 18 2.18 -16.96 -16.19
C PHE A 18 2.62 -16.61 -17.61
N ASN A 19 2.75 -17.65 -18.43
CA ASN A 19 2.92 -17.51 -19.87
C ASN A 19 1.58 -17.16 -20.52
N ASP A 20 1.61 -16.51 -21.68
CA ASP A 20 0.42 -16.03 -22.41
C ASP A 20 -0.62 -17.11 -22.80
N ARG A 21 -0.27 -18.40 -22.66
CA ARG A 21 -1.15 -19.54 -22.99
C ARG A 21 -1.75 -20.23 -21.75
N ALA A 22 -1.45 -19.75 -20.55
CA ALA A 22 -1.96 -20.37 -19.33
C ALA A 22 -3.46 -20.08 -19.17
N ASN A 23 -4.25 -21.10 -18.88
CA ASN A 23 -5.60 -20.93 -18.34
C ASN A 23 -5.47 -20.53 -16.87
N TRP A 24 -6.08 -19.42 -16.48
CA TRP A 24 -6.04 -18.94 -15.10
C TRP A 24 -7.35 -18.30 -14.68
N SER A 25 -7.61 -18.28 -13.37
CA SER A 25 -8.77 -17.62 -12.77
C SER A 25 -8.35 -16.91 -11.48
N SER A 26 -9.14 -15.91 -11.07
CA SER A 26 -8.92 -15.13 -9.85
C SER A 26 -9.81 -15.62 -8.71
N LEU A 27 -9.22 -15.85 -7.55
CA LEU A 27 -9.89 -16.19 -6.30
C LEU A 27 -9.68 -15.04 -5.30
N THR A 28 -10.73 -14.48 -4.72
CA THR A 28 -10.62 -13.34 -3.79
C THR A 28 -10.64 -13.78 -2.33
N GLU A 29 -9.96 -13.03 -1.45
CA GLU A 29 -10.00 -13.20 0.01
C GLU A 29 -9.58 -14.61 0.46
N VAL A 30 -8.50 -15.14 -0.12
CA VAL A 30 -8.03 -16.50 0.13
C VAL A 30 -7.22 -16.55 1.42
N ARG A 31 -7.62 -17.39 2.37
CA ARG A 31 -6.90 -17.55 3.65
C ARG A 31 -5.51 -18.14 3.45
N LEU A 32 -4.50 -17.50 4.03
CA LEU A 32 -3.12 -17.97 4.10
C LEU A 32 -2.80 -18.40 5.53
N ASN A 33 -2.31 -19.63 5.69
CA ASN A 33 -1.90 -20.17 6.98
C ASN A 33 -0.37 -20.35 7.04
N ASP A 34 0.19 -20.22 8.24
CA ASP A 34 1.57 -20.59 8.54
C ASP A 34 1.75 -22.12 8.66
N SER A 35 2.97 -22.56 8.90
CA SER A 35 3.31 -23.98 9.05
C SER A 35 2.62 -24.67 10.23
N ASN A 36 2.10 -23.92 11.20
CA ASN A 36 1.36 -24.43 12.37
C ASN A 36 -0.16 -24.39 12.15
N GLY A 37 -0.61 -24.02 10.95
CA GLY A 37 -2.03 -23.86 10.63
C GLY A 37 -2.66 -22.58 11.19
N LYS A 38 -1.88 -21.65 11.75
CA LYS A 38 -2.39 -20.35 12.21
C LYS A 38 -2.52 -19.40 11.04
N SER A 39 -3.56 -18.56 11.08
CA SER A 39 -3.84 -17.60 10.02
C SER A 39 -2.76 -16.51 9.96
N ALA A 40 -2.06 -16.41 8.82
CA ALA A 40 -1.17 -15.29 8.48
C ALA A 40 -1.92 -14.11 7.83
N GLY A 41 -3.22 -14.28 7.57
CA GLY A 41 -4.13 -13.31 6.97
C GLY A 41 -4.81 -13.87 5.74
N ASN A 42 -5.55 -13.04 5.02
CA ASN A 42 -6.10 -13.38 3.71
C ASN A 42 -5.31 -12.67 2.62
N ILE A 43 -5.05 -13.34 1.50
CA ILE A 43 -4.55 -12.71 0.27
C ILE A 43 -5.76 -12.08 -0.45
N ASP A 44 -5.63 -10.82 -0.85
CA ASP A 44 -6.73 -10.07 -1.48
C ASP A 44 -7.23 -10.77 -2.75
N VAL A 45 -6.29 -11.15 -3.64
CA VAL A 45 -6.56 -11.93 -4.85
C VAL A 45 -5.44 -12.96 -5.07
N VAL A 46 -5.82 -14.20 -5.33
CA VAL A 46 -4.92 -15.26 -5.82
C VAL A 46 -5.27 -15.55 -7.26
N LEU A 47 -4.28 -15.48 -8.14
CA LEU A 47 -4.43 -15.94 -9.51
C LEU A 47 -3.93 -17.37 -9.57
N ALA A 48 -4.81 -18.31 -9.93
CA ALA A 48 -4.50 -19.73 -10.00
C ALA A 48 -4.53 -20.19 -11.45
N ALA A 49 -3.43 -20.78 -11.90
CA ALA A 49 -3.32 -21.41 -13.21
C ALA A 49 -3.69 -22.90 -13.11
N TYR A 50 -4.49 -23.37 -14.07
CA TYR A 50 -5.06 -24.72 -14.04
C TYR A 50 -5.06 -25.40 -15.41
N ASP A 51 -5.02 -26.73 -15.43
CA ASP A 51 -5.08 -27.53 -16.66
C ASP A 51 -6.53 -27.71 -17.18
N ASP A 52 -6.71 -28.38 -18.31
CA ASP A 52 -8.04 -28.59 -18.91
C ASP A 52 -9.01 -29.41 -18.02
N ASN A 53 -8.49 -30.09 -16.99
CA ASN A 53 -9.29 -30.82 -16.01
C ASN A 53 -9.60 -29.97 -14.75
N GLY A 54 -9.18 -28.71 -14.72
CA GLY A 54 -9.36 -27.82 -13.58
C GLY A 54 -8.35 -28.03 -12.44
N LYS A 55 -7.28 -28.80 -12.65
CA LYS A 55 -6.26 -29.01 -11.63
C LYS A 55 -5.29 -27.84 -11.59
N ILE A 56 -5.20 -27.18 -10.43
CA ILE A 56 -4.26 -26.07 -10.21
C ILE A 56 -2.82 -26.60 -10.24
N TYR A 57 -1.97 -25.99 -11.07
CA TYR A 57 -0.54 -26.33 -11.16
C TYR A 57 0.39 -25.17 -10.75
N ASP A 58 -0.10 -23.93 -10.78
CA ASP A 58 0.67 -22.76 -10.34
C ASP A 58 -0.24 -21.65 -9.79
N PHE A 59 0.33 -20.71 -9.05
CA PHE A 59 -0.40 -19.53 -8.59
C PHE A 59 0.53 -18.35 -8.29
N GLY A 60 -0.04 -17.15 -8.35
CA GLY A 60 0.56 -15.91 -7.88
C GLY A 60 -0.40 -15.15 -6.96
N SER A 61 0.15 -14.29 -6.11
CA SER A 61 -0.64 -13.46 -5.19
C SER A 61 -0.68 -12.01 -5.64
N LEU A 62 -1.84 -11.38 -5.57
CA LEU A 62 -2.06 -9.98 -5.88
C LEU A 62 -2.65 -9.28 -4.64
N GLU A 63 -1.87 -8.38 -4.06
CA GLU A 63 -2.24 -7.55 -2.93
C GLU A 63 -2.57 -6.13 -3.41
N ILE A 64 -3.70 -5.59 -2.96
CA ILE A 64 -4.17 -4.26 -3.35
C ILE A 64 -3.85 -3.30 -2.21
N GLN A 65 -2.92 -2.38 -2.44
CA GLN A 65 -2.55 -1.40 -1.43
C GLN A 65 -3.24 -0.06 -1.67
N ALA A 66 -4.39 0.11 -1.03
CA ALA A 66 -5.07 1.38 -0.90
C ALA A 66 -4.52 2.19 0.29
N VAL A 67 -4.64 3.51 0.19
CA VAL A 67 -4.07 4.45 1.17
C VAL A 67 -5.09 4.74 2.27
N TYR A 68 -4.65 4.69 3.53
CA TYR A 68 -5.40 5.23 4.66
C TYR A 68 -5.60 6.73 4.50
N ILE A 69 -6.61 7.26 5.19
CA ILE A 69 -6.79 8.70 5.29
C ILE A 69 -6.52 9.16 6.72
N SER A 70 -5.96 10.35 6.86
CA SER A 70 -6.07 11.17 8.06
C SER A 70 -7.19 12.18 7.86
N GLY A 71 -7.82 12.64 8.94
CA GLY A 71 -8.95 13.59 8.87
C GLY A 71 -10.29 12.88 8.82
N ASN A 72 -11.33 13.60 8.36
CA ASN A 72 -12.72 13.15 8.44
C ASN A 72 -13.42 13.29 7.08
N VAL A 73 -13.96 12.18 6.56
CA VAL A 73 -14.79 12.18 5.33
C VAL A 73 -16.27 12.41 5.58
N ARG A 74 -16.73 12.25 6.82
CA ARG A 74 -18.14 12.36 7.19
C ARG A 74 -18.65 13.78 7.02
N GLU A 75 -17.94 14.76 7.56
CA GLU A 75 -18.33 16.18 7.48
C GLU A 75 -18.43 16.70 6.05
N PRO A 76 -17.43 16.53 5.15
CA PRO A 76 -17.57 16.93 3.76
C PRO A 76 -18.69 16.17 3.04
N PHE A 77 -18.89 14.89 3.37
CA PHE A 77 -19.98 14.10 2.80
C PHE A 77 -21.35 14.61 3.23
N GLU A 78 -21.58 14.82 4.52
CA GLU A 78 -22.84 15.38 5.05
C GLU A 78 -23.10 16.78 4.48
N TYR A 79 -22.05 17.60 4.34
CA TYR A 79 -22.14 18.88 3.68
C TYR A 79 -22.56 18.73 2.21
N TYR A 80 -21.90 17.88 1.43
CA TYR A 80 -22.27 17.61 0.04
C TYR A 80 -23.73 17.15 -0.10
N MET A 81 -24.17 16.24 0.77
CA MET A 81 -25.51 15.63 0.71
C MET A 81 -26.66 16.61 0.94
N LYS A 82 -26.43 17.74 1.64
CA LYS A 82 -27.46 18.76 1.88
C LYS A 82 -27.87 19.53 0.61
N ASP A 83 -26.96 19.64 -0.37
CA ASP A 83 -27.25 20.25 -1.67
C ASP A 83 -26.23 19.77 -2.71
N GLN A 84 -26.48 18.57 -3.24
CA GLN A 84 -25.54 17.91 -4.16
C GLN A 84 -25.29 18.71 -5.44
N LYS A 85 -26.31 19.44 -5.94
CA LYS A 85 -26.21 20.21 -7.18
C LYS A 85 -25.44 21.51 -6.95
N GLY A 86 -25.77 22.26 -5.91
CA GLY A 86 -25.07 23.51 -5.59
C GLY A 86 -23.66 23.28 -5.06
N ARG A 87 -23.37 22.09 -4.51
CA ARG A 87 -22.08 21.74 -3.89
C ARG A 87 -21.25 20.76 -4.73
N ALA A 88 -21.60 20.52 -5.98
CA ALA A 88 -20.86 19.63 -6.88
C ALA A 88 -19.39 20.04 -7.08
N SER A 89 -19.09 21.33 -6.94
CA SER A 89 -17.74 21.91 -7.04
C SER A 89 -17.23 22.42 -5.69
N MET A 90 -17.69 21.86 -4.57
CA MET A 90 -17.21 22.26 -3.24
C MET A 90 -15.70 22.02 -3.11
N ASP A 91 -15.02 22.91 -2.40
CA ASP A 91 -13.61 22.76 -1.99
C ASP A 91 -13.56 22.66 -0.47
N TRP A 92 -13.02 21.55 0.04
CA TRP A 92 -12.89 21.26 1.47
C TRP A 92 -11.45 21.40 1.97
N THR A 93 -10.51 21.80 1.12
CA THR A 93 -9.06 21.75 1.42
C THR A 93 -8.61 22.66 2.56
N ARG A 94 -9.42 23.68 2.91
CA ARG A 94 -9.14 24.65 3.96
C ARG A 94 -9.88 24.39 5.26
N GLU A 95 -10.77 23.39 5.27
CA GLU A 95 -11.56 23.09 6.45
C GLU A 95 -10.76 22.29 7.49
N PRO A 96 -11.07 22.44 8.79
CA PRO A 96 -10.51 21.59 9.83
C PRO A 96 -10.70 20.11 9.50
N ASN A 97 -9.72 19.28 9.86
CA ASN A 97 -9.75 17.83 9.64
C ASN A 97 -9.95 17.40 8.17
N TYR A 98 -9.56 18.24 7.19
CA TYR A 98 -9.59 17.90 5.77
C TYR A 98 -9.01 16.49 5.51
N PRO A 99 -9.78 15.59 4.86
CA PRO A 99 -9.33 14.23 4.63
C PRO A 99 -8.16 14.23 3.65
N ARG A 100 -7.03 13.68 4.07
CA ARG A 100 -5.82 13.58 3.27
C ARG A 100 -5.21 12.18 3.32
N PRO A 101 -4.52 11.73 2.27
CA PRO A 101 -3.82 10.46 2.28
C PRO A 101 -2.80 10.37 3.41
N ASP A 102 -2.86 9.31 4.22
CA ASP A 102 -1.87 8.94 5.23
C ASP A 102 -0.93 7.86 4.67
N TYR A 103 0.04 8.30 3.89
CA TYR A 103 1.03 7.42 3.28
C TYR A 103 1.94 6.73 4.31
N LEU A 104 2.22 7.38 5.44
CA LEU A 104 3.10 6.84 6.47
C LEU A 104 2.47 5.65 7.19
N SER A 105 1.20 5.77 7.61
CA SER A 105 0.47 4.63 8.16
C SER A 105 0.24 3.55 7.12
N SER A 106 -0.04 3.91 5.86
CA SER A 106 -0.27 2.93 4.77
C SER A 106 0.96 2.05 4.50
N SER A 107 2.14 2.65 4.48
CA SER A 107 3.40 1.91 4.34
C SER A 107 3.72 1.08 5.59
N ARG A 108 3.74 1.70 6.77
CA ARG A 108 4.26 1.06 8.01
C ARG A 108 3.29 0.09 8.67
N LYS A 109 1.99 0.35 8.64
CA LYS A 109 0.98 -0.46 9.34
C LYS A 109 0.30 -1.49 8.45
N ARG A 110 0.47 -1.40 7.13
CA ARG A 110 -0.20 -2.30 6.17
C ARG A 110 0.75 -2.92 5.17
N LEU A 111 1.44 -2.13 4.35
CA LEU A 111 2.32 -2.69 3.32
C LEU A 111 3.46 -3.51 3.93
N ALA A 112 4.24 -2.94 4.86
CA ALA A 112 5.39 -3.65 5.43
C ALA A 112 4.99 -4.92 6.21
N PRO A 113 3.97 -4.91 7.08
CA PRO A 113 3.49 -6.15 7.72
C PRO A 113 2.98 -7.19 6.72
N GLN A 114 2.23 -6.79 5.68
CA GLN A 114 1.73 -7.72 4.67
C GLN A 114 2.88 -8.39 3.91
N LEU A 115 3.89 -7.62 3.48
CA LEU A 115 5.09 -8.16 2.85
C LEU A 115 5.83 -9.11 3.78
N LEU A 116 6.01 -8.74 5.04
CA LEU A 116 6.72 -9.55 6.03
C LEU A 116 6.03 -10.89 6.28
N PHE A 117 4.73 -10.88 6.63
CA PHE A 117 4.01 -12.09 7.02
C PHE A 117 3.58 -12.94 5.81
N LYS A 118 2.89 -12.35 4.84
CA LYS A 118 2.39 -13.10 3.68
C LYS A 118 3.50 -13.34 2.66
N GLY A 119 4.24 -12.29 2.33
CA GLY A 119 5.32 -12.35 1.35
C GLY A 119 6.44 -13.29 1.77
N GLY A 120 6.76 -13.38 3.07
CA GLY A 120 7.71 -14.36 3.60
C GLY A 120 7.28 -15.81 3.32
N ILE A 121 6.01 -16.14 3.56
CA ILE A 121 5.45 -17.48 3.26
C ILE A 121 5.49 -17.74 1.75
N LEU A 122 4.99 -16.81 0.93
CA LEU A 122 4.95 -16.94 -0.53
C LEU A 122 6.33 -17.15 -1.13
N ARG A 123 7.33 -16.39 -0.66
CA ARG A 123 8.73 -16.55 -1.05
C ARG A 123 9.27 -17.94 -0.68
N SER A 124 8.95 -18.45 0.51
CA SER A 124 9.39 -19.80 0.92
C SER A 124 8.86 -20.89 -0.03
N TRP A 125 7.68 -20.67 -0.61
CA TRP A 125 7.08 -21.54 -1.63
C TRP A 125 7.55 -21.23 -3.06
N LYS A 126 8.49 -20.29 -3.21
CA LYS A 126 8.99 -19.77 -4.50
C LYS A 126 7.88 -19.23 -5.39
N LYS A 127 6.87 -18.59 -4.78
CA LYS A 127 5.75 -17.97 -5.48
C LYS A 127 5.96 -16.47 -5.60
N LYS A 128 5.66 -15.96 -6.78
CA LYS A 128 5.71 -14.54 -7.11
C LYS A 128 4.52 -13.80 -6.50
N MET A 129 4.72 -12.52 -6.25
CA MET A 129 3.66 -11.63 -5.81
C MET A 129 3.59 -10.34 -6.61
N VAL A 130 2.40 -9.75 -6.64
CA VAL A 130 2.13 -8.46 -7.23
C VAL A 130 1.55 -7.56 -6.16
N VAL A 131 2.01 -6.31 -6.11
CA VAL A 131 1.40 -5.24 -5.33
C VAL A 131 0.84 -4.22 -6.29
N ALA A 132 -0.49 -4.07 -6.31
CA ALA A 132 -1.17 -3.01 -7.07
C ALA A 132 -1.40 -1.79 -6.18
N LEU A 133 -0.90 -0.62 -6.58
CA LEU A 133 -1.03 0.59 -5.79
C LEU A 133 -1.06 1.87 -6.63
N SER A 134 -1.44 2.98 -6.00
CA SER A 134 -1.51 4.29 -6.66
C SER A 134 -0.13 4.91 -6.85
N LYS A 135 0.09 5.65 -7.95
CA LYS A 135 1.29 6.43 -8.25
C LYS A 135 1.73 7.33 -7.10
N SER A 136 0.78 8.05 -6.50
CA SER A 136 1.08 8.96 -5.38
C SER A 136 1.64 8.23 -4.16
N PHE A 137 1.10 7.06 -3.83
CA PHE A 137 1.63 6.23 -2.75
C PHE A 137 2.98 5.61 -3.10
N PHE A 138 3.16 5.11 -4.33
CA PHE A 138 4.43 4.53 -4.79
C PHE A 138 5.58 5.55 -4.67
N ALA A 139 5.31 6.81 -5.02
CA ALA A 139 6.28 7.89 -4.92
C ALA A 139 6.74 8.21 -3.48
N THR A 140 6.01 7.74 -2.46
CA THR A 140 6.41 7.88 -1.05
C THR A 140 7.28 6.74 -0.53
N LEU A 141 7.37 5.63 -1.29
CA LEU A 141 8.20 4.51 -0.90
C LEU A 141 9.68 4.88 -1.06
N PRO A 142 10.57 4.30 -0.22
CA PRO A 142 12.01 4.43 -0.44
C PRO A 142 12.38 3.86 -1.81
N LYS A 143 13.50 4.33 -2.35
CA LYS A 143 13.99 3.85 -3.66
C LYS A 143 14.21 2.34 -3.61
N LEU A 144 13.41 1.61 -4.39
CA LEU A 144 13.50 0.16 -4.47
C LEU A 144 14.58 -0.26 -5.47
N LYS A 145 15.39 -1.24 -5.10
CA LYS A 145 16.38 -1.82 -6.02
C LYS A 145 15.67 -2.67 -7.07
N GLN A 146 15.68 -2.18 -8.31
CA GLN A 146 15.07 -2.88 -9.44
C GLN A 146 15.87 -4.12 -9.85
N ALA A 147 15.15 -5.13 -10.32
CA ALA A 147 15.68 -6.36 -10.89
C ALA A 147 15.00 -6.66 -12.24
N PRO A 148 15.61 -7.44 -13.14
CA PRO A 148 14.94 -7.91 -14.34
C PRO A 148 13.68 -8.72 -14.02
N LYS A 149 12.60 -8.59 -14.82
CA LYS A 149 11.32 -9.30 -14.64
C LYS A 149 11.48 -10.81 -14.41
N SER A 150 12.45 -11.44 -15.08
CA SER A 150 12.74 -12.88 -14.95
C SER A 150 13.35 -13.29 -13.61
N LYS A 151 13.97 -12.35 -12.87
CA LYS A 151 14.59 -12.57 -11.56
C LYS A 151 13.78 -11.98 -10.40
N ALA A 152 12.67 -11.32 -10.70
CA ALA A 152 11.88 -10.61 -9.70
C ALA A 152 10.91 -11.53 -8.96
N ASP A 153 10.81 -11.31 -7.66
CA ASP A 153 9.83 -11.94 -6.77
C ASP A 153 8.55 -11.11 -6.66
N ILE A 154 8.70 -9.78 -6.77
CA ILE A 154 7.62 -8.81 -6.63
C ILE A 154 7.52 -7.97 -7.90
N ALA A 155 6.31 -7.82 -8.43
CA ALA A 155 5.96 -6.76 -9.36
C ALA A 155 5.11 -5.69 -8.65
N TRP A 156 5.53 -4.44 -8.77
CA TRP A 156 4.84 -3.26 -8.28
C TRP A 156 4.10 -2.64 -9.47
N LEU A 157 2.78 -2.85 -9.52
CA LEU A 157 1.96 -2.28 -10.58
C LEU A 157 1.41 -0.93 -10.11
N VAL A 158 1.80 0.12 -10.81
CA VAL A 158 1.54 1.50 -10.39
C VAL A 158 0.43 2.08 -11.25
N TYR A 159 -0.66 2.49 -10.59
CA TYR A 159 -1.86 2.99 -11.25
C TYR A 159 -2.11 4.46 -10.96
N ASP A 160 -2.77 5.14 -11.88
CA ASP A 160 -3.29 6.49 -11.70
C ASP A 160 -4.71 6.60 -12.26
N LEU A 161 -5.37 7.72 -11.99
CA LEU A 161 -6.69 8.04 -12.50
C LEU A 161 -6.57 9.04 -13.64
N GLU A 162 -6.92 8.60 -14.85
CA GLU A 162 -6.94 9.46 -16.02
C GLU A 162 -8.38 9.83 -16.39
N MET A 163 -8.60 11.11 -16.71
CA MET A 163 -9.89 11.58 -17.19
C MET A 163 -10.10 11.09 -18.63
N VAL A 164 -11.11 10.25 -18.84
CA VAL A 164 -11.55 9.78 -20.14
C VAL A 164 -12.81 10.56 -20.54
N ARG A 165 -12.85 11.04 -21.78
CA ARG A 165 -14.02 11.68 -22.37
C ARG A 165 -14.45 10.86 -23.59
N GLU A 166 -15.60 10.21 -23.52
CA GLU A 166 -16.17 9.54 -24.68
C GLU A 166 -16.76 10.57 -25.66
N LYS A 167 -16.73 10.25 -26.96
CA LYS A 167 -17.29 11.15 -27.99
C LYS A 167 -18.79 11.32 -27.74
N GLY A 168 -19.18 12.54 -27.36
CA GLY A 168 -20.58 12.91 -27.10
C GLY A 168 -20.95 13.06 -25.62
N GLU A 169 -20.10 12.62 -24.68
CA GLU A 169 -20.32 12.86 -23.25
C GLU A 169 -19.83 14.27 -22.85
N LYS A 170 -20.69 15.04 -22.18
CA LYS A 170 -20.35 16.38 -21.66
C LYS A 170 -19.48 16.34 -20.40
N ILE A 171 -19.48 15.23 -19.68
CA ILE A 171 -18.79 15.05 -18.40
C ILE A 171 -17.80 13.90 -18.56
N GLY A 172 -16.52 14.16 -18.35
CA GLY A 172 -15.50 13.11 -18.37
C GLY A 172 -15.62 12.20 -17.15
N ARG A 173 -15.23 10.93 -17.30
CA ARG A 173 -15.12 9.97 -16.21
C ARG A 173 -13.67 9.62 -15.99
N TYR A 174 -13.24 9.54 -14.75
CA TYR A 174 -11.94 8.96 -14.47
C TYR A 174 -11.98 7.47 -14.76
N SER A 175 -10.93 6.94 -15.39
CA SER A 175 -10.64 5.49 -15.50
C SER A 175 -9.30 5.16 -14.83
N LEU A 176 -9.21 3.97 -14.26
CA LEU A 176 -7.96 3.47 -13.67
C LEU A 176 -7.02 3.01 -14.79
N LYS A 177 -5.79 3.53 -14.82
CA LYS A 177 -4.78 3.09 -15.78
C LYS A 177 -3.48 2.73 -15.10
N LYS A 178 -2.85 1.64 -15.57
CA LYS A 178 -1.46 1.34 -15.21
C LYS A 178 -0.56 2.36 -15.91
N VAL A 179 0.18 3.12 -15.12
CA VAL A 179 1.05 4.21 -15.60
C VAL A 179 2.53 3.86 -15.49
N ASP A 180 2.88 2.89 -14.65
CA ASP A 180 4.25 2.42 -14.48
C ASP A 180 4.26 1.00 -13.88
N GLU A 181 5.39 0.32 -13.98
CA GLU A 181 5.64 -0.94 -13.28
C GLU A 181 7.11 -1.06 -12.88
N CYS A 182 7.33 -1.69 -11.72
CA CYS A 182 8.67 -1.89 -11.16
C CYS A 182 8.81 -3.34 -10.68
N PHE A 183 9.97 -3.94 -10.93
CA PHE A 183 10.24 -5.33 -10.56
C PHE A 183 11.36 -5.40 -9.54
N THR A 184 11.20 -6.17 -8.47
CA THR A 184 12.19 -6.26 -7.38
C THR A 184 12.36 -7.68 -6.88
N GLU A 185 13.54 -7.98 -6.37
CA GLU A 185 13.74 -9.12 -5.47
C GLU A 185 13.08 -8.83 -4.11
N PHE A 186 12.63 -9.88 -3.43
CA PHE A 186 11.83 -9.74 -2.20
C PHE A 186 12.64 -9.14 -1.03
N GLU A 187 13.80 -9.71 -0.72
CA GLU A 187 14.60 -9.29 0.44
C GLU A 187 15.08 -7.84 0.34
N PRO A 188 15.67 -7.38 -0.78
CA PRO A 188 16.08 -5.98 -0.91
C PRO A 188 14.90 -5.01 -0.80
N ALA A 189 13.75 -5.34 -1.39
CA ALA A 189 12.57 -4.48 -1.32
C ALA A 189 12.02 -4.38 0.11
N LEU A 190 11.89 -5.53 0.80
CA LEU A 190 11.44 -5.56 2.20
C LEU A 190 12.39 -4.77 3.11
N LEU A 191 13.70 -4.97 2.95
CA LEU A 191 14.71 -4.25 3.72
C LEU A 191 14.60 -2.73 3.51
N SER A 192 14.49 -2.28 2.25
CA SER A 192 14.33 -0.85 1.95
C SER A 192 13.08 -0.26 2.61
N ILE A 193 11.95 -0.97 2.54
CA ILE A 193 10.67 -0.48 3.10
C ILE A 193 10.67 -0.48 4.63
N THR A 194 11.33 -1.43 5.27
CA THR A 194 11.33 -1.59 6.73
C THR A 194 12.45 -0.82 7.43
N THR A 195 13.48 -0.37 6.72
CA THR A 195 14.63 0.32 7.29
C THR A 195 14.50 1.84 7.09
N PRO A 196 14.10 2.61 8.13
CA PRO A 196 14.09 4.06 8.03
C PRO A 196 15.52 4.60 7.95
N MET A 197 15.72 5.64 7.15
CA MET A 197 16.96 6.40 7.17
C MET A 197 17.00 7.27 8.44
N PRO A 198 18.05 7.19 9.26
CA PRO A 198 18.16 8.03 10.45
C PRO A 198 18.32 9.50 10.05
N GLY A 199 17.60 10.38 10.76
CA GLY A 199 17.87 11.82 10.74
C GLY A 199 19.16 12.15 11.49
N LYS A 200 19.56 13.44 11.48
CA LYS A 200 20.72 13.88 12.26
C LYS A 200 20.39 13.80 13.75
N VAL A 201 21.24 13.11 14.53
CA VAL A 201 21.07 13.01 15.98
C VAL A 201 21.09 14.38 16.67
N ALA A 202 21.85 15.33 16.13
CA ALA A 202 21.93 16.70 16.66
C ALA A 202 20.58 17.41 16.68
N ASP A 203 19.76 17.23 15.64
CA ASP A 203 18.42 17.84 15.57
C ASP A 203 17.51 17.25 16.66
N PHE A 204 17.64 15.95 16.92
CA PHE A 204 16.90 15.29 17.99
C PHE A 204 17.38 15.72 19.38
N ILE A 205 18.70 15.86 19.59
CA ILE A 205 19.27 16.39 20.84
C ILE A 205 18.76 17.81 21.10
N LYS A 206 18.72 18.68 20.09
CA LYS A 206 18.19 20.03 20.22
C LYS A 206 16.73 20.04 20.66
N LEU A 207 15.89 19.21 20.04
CA LEU A 207 14.49 19.04 20.44
C LEU A 207 14.35 18.55 21.89
N LEU A 208 15.21 17.64 22.33
CA LEU A 208 15.22 17.16 23.72
C LEU A 208 15.59 18.27 24.69
N GLN A 209 16.58 19.11 24.35
CA GLN A 209 17.00 20.23 25.18
C GLN A 209 15.86 21.25 25.33
N GLU A 210 15.21 21.64 24.22
CA GLU A 210 14.06 22.56 24.25
C GLU A 210 12.95 22.04 25.17
N LYS A 211 12.63 20.74 25.09
CA LYS A 211 11.63 20.11 25.96
C LYS A 211 12.04 20.04 27.43
N LEU A 212 13.33 19.82 27.70
CA LEU A 212 13.86 19.78 29.05
C LEU A 212 13.83 21.19 29.68
N ASP A 213 14.21 22.21 28.92
CA ASP A 213 14.18 23.60 29.36
C ASP A 213 12.76 24.04 29.73
N GLU A 214 11.75 23.72 28.89
CA GLU A 214 10.32 23.95 29.21
C GLU A 214 9.87 23.27 30.52
N GLN A 215 10.35 22.04 30.76
CA GLN A 215 10.05 21.30 31.99
C GLN A 215 10.72 21.89 33.22
N LEU A 216 11.89 22.53 33.08
CA LEU A 216 12.64 23.13 34.17
C LEU A 216 12.17 24.56 34.52
N GLU A 217 11.57 25.29 33.57
CA GLU A 217 10.92 26.58 33.82
C GLU A 217 9.59 26.44 34.61
N THR A 218 9.01 25.24 34.61
CA THR A 218 7.92 24.83 35.52
C THR A 218 8.55 24.13 36.73
N PRO A 219 8.15 24.33 38.01
CA PRO A 219 8.92 23.80 39.14
C PRO A 219 9.11 22.27 39.04
N PRO A 220 10.34 21.76 38.89
CA PRO A 220 10.54 20.34 38.63
C PRO A 220 10.57 19.54 39.93
N ILE A 221 9.98 18.34 39.93
CA ILE A 221 10.32 17.29 40.91
C ILE A 221 11.57 16.60 40.37
N ASN A 222 12.75 17.18 40.65
CA ASN A 222 14.03 16.59 40.25
C ASN A 222 14.25 15.26 40.99
N GLN A 223 14.42 14.16 40.23
CA GLN A 223 14.90 12.89 40.77
C GLN A 223 16.29 12.63 40.19
N THR A 224 17.31 12.76 41.02
CA THR A 224 18.68 12.34 40.70
C THR A 224 18.78 10.84 40.93
N ILE A 225 19.47 10.12 40.04
CA ILE A 225 19.81 8.70 40.28
C ILE A 225 20.78 8.68 41.46
N GLU A 226 20.28 8.32 42.65
CA GLU A 226 21.15 8.02 43.79
C GLU A 226 22.05 6.84 43.41
N ARG A 227 23.36 7.02 43.52
CA ARG A 227 24.30 5.92 43.36
C ARG A 227 24.03 4.92 44.49
N PRO A 228 23.67 3.66 44.20
CA PRO A 228 23.66 2.64 45.24
C PRO A 228 25.11 2.48 45.70
N PHE A 229 25.35 2.73 46.98
CA PHE A 229 26.59 2.34 47.65
C PHE A 229 26.77 0.83 47.61
#